data_AF-A0A847EQG1-F1
#
_entry.id   AF-A0A847EQG1-F1
#
_cell.length_a   1.000
_cell.length_b   1.000
_cell.length_c   1.000
_cell.angle_alpha   90.00
_cell.angle_beta   90.00
_cell.angle_gamma   90.00
#
_symmetry.space_group_name_H-M   'P 1'
#
loop_
_entity.id
_entity.type
_entity.pdbx_description
1 polymer ?
#
loop_
_entity_poly.entity_id
_entity_poly.type
_entity_poly.pdbx_seq_one_letter_code
_entity_poly.pdbx_strand_id
1 'polypeptide(L)'
;MLPDLTRRALEVAPGLVGCVLSVRGVAVRIVEVEAYEGADDPASHAWRGPTARNAVMFGPAGHVYVYTMHGHACMNLVCGPAGVASAVLLRAGEVVSGLEEARSRRPGVRDAWLARGPGNLCRALGVTRADDGAELGA
;
A
#
# COMPACT_ATOMS: atom_id res chain seq x y z
N MET A 1 -5.10 14.89 -7.04
CA MET A 1 -6.25 14.10 -7.54
C MET A 1 -5.78 12.65 -7.56
N LEU A 2 -6.56 11.70 -7.05
CA LEU A 2 -6.20 10.28 -7.10
C LEU A 2 -6.20 9.81 -8.57
N PRO A 3 -5.23 8.99 -9.02
CA PRO A 3 -5.30 8.41 -10.36
C PRO A 3 -6.54 7.49 -10.51
N ASP A 4 -6.95 7.26 -11.76
CA ASP A 4 -7.98 6.28 -12.10
C ASP A 4 -7.49 4.85 -11.76
N LEU A 5 -7.94 4.31 -10.63
CA LEU A 5 -7.54 2.99 -10.14
C LEU A 5 -8.07 1.84 -11.00
N THR A 6 -8.96 2.10 -11.98
CA THR A 6 -9.42 1.05 -12.91
C THR A 6 -8.36 0.69 -13.97
N ARG A 7 -7.26 1.46 -14.04
CA ARG A 7 -6.08 1.19 -14.88
C ARG A 7 -5.11 0.21 -14.25
N ARG A 8 -4.21 -0.36 -15.05
CA ARG A 8 -3.19 -1.33 -14.61
C ARG A 8 -2.11 -0.66 -13.75
N ALA A 9 -1.38 -1.45 -12.96
CA ALA A 9 -0.44 -0.96 -11.97
C ALA A 9 0.65 -0.05 -12.57
N LEU A 10 1.16 -0.35 -13.77
CA LEU A 10 2.15 0.50 -14.46
C LEU A 10 1.61 1.89 -14.83
N GLU A 11 0.31 2.03 -15.10
CA GLU A 11 -0.34 3.31 -15.37
C GLU A 11 -0.69 4.05 -14.07
N VAL A 12 -1.11 3.32 -13.04
CA VAL A 12 -1.55 3.89 -11.76
C VAL A 12 -0.38 4.36 -10.91
N ALA A 13 0.71 3.58 -10.85
CA ALA A 13 1.81 3.81 -9.91
C ALA A 13 2.42 5.22 -10.00
N PRO A 14 2.75 5.78 -11.19
CA PRO A 14 3.29 7.14 -11.26
C PRO A 14 2.35 8.20 -10.66
N GLY A 15 1.04 8.04 -10.83
CA GLY A 15 0.04 8.97 -10.32
C GLY A 15 -0.16 8.90 -8.80
N LEU A 16 0.29 7.82 -8.15
CA LEU A 16 0.23 7.70 -6.69
C LEU A 16 1.36 8.48 -6.00
N VAL A 17 2.49 8.73 -6.68
CA VAL A 17 3.55 9.55 -6.10
C VAL A 17 3.06 10.99 -5.95
N GLY A 18 3.22 11.54 -4.75
CA GLY A 18 2.71 12.85 -4.36
C GLY A 18 1.28 12.84 -3.81
N CYS A 19 0.53 11.74 -3.96
CA CYS A 19 -0.77 11.60 -3.29
C CYS A 19 -0.59 11.50 -1.77
N VAL A 20 -1.61 11.93 -1.02
CA VAL A 20 -1.63 11.86 0.45
C VAL A 20 -2.58 10.75 0.88
N LEU A 21 -2.06 9.77 1.61
CA LEU A 21 -2.81 8.71 2.26
C LEU A 21 -2.98 9.03 3.74
N SER A 22 -4.22 9.03 4.22
CA SER A 22 -4.55 9.29 5.62
C SER A 22 -5.13 8.04 6.28
N VAL A 23 -4.52 7.59 7.37
CA VAL A 23 -4.97 6.42 8.14
C VAL A 23 -4.81 6.69 9.63
N ARG A 24 -5.89 6.50 10.40
CA ARG A 24 -5.88 6.54 11.87
C ARG A 24 -5.16 7.80 12.42
N GLY A 25 -5.49 8.97 11.88
CA GLY A 25 -4.95 10.25 12.34
C GLY A 25 -3.54 10.62 11.83
N VAL A 26 -2.91 9.78 10.99
CA VAL A 26 -1.63 10.07 10.35
C VAL A 26 -1.82 10.23 8.85
N ALA A 27 -1.29 11.30 8.27
CA ALA A 27 -1.30 11.52 6.83
C ALA A 27 0.13 11.46 6.27
N VAL A 28 0.32 10.66 5.23
CA VAL A 28 1.60 10.45 4.56
C VAL A 28 1.49 10.81 3.09
N ARG A 29 2.37 11.68 2.60
CA ARG A 29 2.58 11.91 1.17
C ARG A 29 3.43 10.77 0.64
N ILE A 30 2.90 10.01 -0.32
CA ILE A 30 3.58 8.88 -0.95
C ILE A 30 4.75 9.41 -1.80
N VAL A 31 5.94 8.85 -1.61
CA VAL A 31 7.15 9.26 -2.37
C VAL A 31 7.79 8.10 -3.13
N GLU A 32 7.43 6.87 -2.82
CA GLU A 32 7.99 5.67 -3.45
C GLU A 32 6.91 4.60 -3.53
N VAL A 33 6.80 3.98 -4.70
CA VAL A 33 5.84 2.91 -5.01
C VAL A 33 6.49 1.88 -5.92
N GLU A 34 5.88 0.70 -6.03
CA GLU A 34 6.29 -0.35 -6.96
C GLU A 34 5.06 -1.04 -7.54
N ALA A 35 5.03 -1.17 -8.88
CA ALA A 35 3.92 -1.77 -9.61
C ALA A 35 4.14 -3.28 -9.75
N TYR A 36 3.07 -4.06 -9.56
CA TYR A 36 3.06 -5.51 -9.78
C TYR A 36 1.93 -5.89 -10.75
N GLU A 37 2.29 -6.53 -11.87
CA GLU A 37 1.36 -6.88 -12.97
C GLU A 37 0.83 -8.33 -12.90
N GLY A 38 0.78 -8.89 -11.70
CA GLY A 38 0.13 -10.16 -11.43
C GLY A 38 0.75 -11.33 -12.21
N ALA A 39 -0.02 -11.92 -13.13
CA ALA A 39 0.38 -13.11 -13.88
C ALA A 39 1.50 -12.84 -14.90
N ASP A 40 1.78 -11.57 -15.22
CA ASP A 40 2.85 -11.18 -16.15
C ASP A 40 4.16 -10.82 -15.42
N ASP A 41 4.18 -10.96 -14.09
CA ASP A 41 5.28 -10.50 -13.23
C ASP A 41 5.72 -11.59 -12.25
N PRO A 42 6.89 -12.24 -12.48
CA PRO A 42 7.43 -13.27 -11.60
C PRO A 42 7.70 -12.84 -10.15
N ALA A 43 7.83 -11.53 -9.88
CA ALA A 43 7.99 -11.00 -8.53
C ALA A 43 6.65 -10.80 -7.81
N SER A 44 5.53 -10.81 -8.54
CA SER A 44 4.20 -10.65 -7.96
C SER A 44 3.77 -11.87 -7.16
N HIS A 45 3.09 -11.64 -6.04
CA HIS A 45 2.40 -12.70 -5.30
C HIS A 45 1.33 -13.42 -6.12
N ALA A 46 0.87 -12.83 -7.23
CA ALA A 46 -0.14 -13.41 -8.12
C ALA A 46 0.46 -14.10 -9.36
N TRP A 47 1.79 -14.16 -9.50
CA TRP A 47 2.48 -14.83 -10.63
C TRP A 47 1.96 -16.24 -10.89
N ARG A 48 1.77 -17.04 -9.82
CA ARG A 48 1.31 -18.43 -9.91
C ARG A 48 -0.21 -18.57 -9.89
N GLY A 49 -0.94 -17.48 -10.08
CA GLY A 49 -2.40 -17.43 -10.04
C GLY A 49 -3.00 -17.22 -8.64
N PRO A 50 -4.34 -17.30 -8.53
CA PRO A 50 -5.07 -17.00 -7.31
C PRO A 50 -4.89 -18.08 -6.24
N THR A 51 -4.76 -17.62 -5.00
CA THR A 51 -4.71 -18.42 -3.77
C THR A 51 -5.53 -17.69 -2.69
N ALA A 52 -5.88 -18.39 -1.61
CA ALA A 52 -6.57 -17.74 -0.48
C ALA A 52 -5.78 -16.54 0.10
N ARG A 53 -4.44 -16.57 0.01
CA ARG A 53 -3.56 -15.52 0.55
C ARG A 53 -3.51 -14.26 -0.29
N ASN A 54 -3.67 -14.36 -1.60
CA ASN A 54 -3.58 -13.22 -2.53
C ASN A 54 -4.93 -12.86 -3.16
N ALA A 55 -6.04 -13.46 -2.70
CA ALA A 55 -7.37 -13.29 -3.27
C ALA A 55 -7.79 -11.83 -3.41
N VAL A 56 -7.41 -10.97 -2.45
CA VAL A 56 -7.69 -9.52 -2.49
C VAL A 56 -7.10 -8.86 -3.74
N MET A 57 -5.93 -9.30 -4.23
CA MET A 57 -5.32 -8.76 -5.44
C MET A 57 -6.18 -8.94 -6.70
N PHE A 58 -7.10 -9.92 -6.69
CA PHE A 58 -8.03 -10.20 -7.78
C PHE A 58 -9.41 -9.55 -7.57
N GLY A 59 -9.58 -8.82 -6.46
CA GLY A 59 -10.81 -8.11 -6.13
C GLY A 59 -10.97 -6.79 -6.89
N PRO A 60 -11.97 -5.97 -6.52
CA PRO A 60 -12.19 -4.67 -7.12
C PRO A 60 -11.03 -3.68 -6.87
N ALA A 61 -10.79 -2.77 -7.80
CA ALA A 61 -9.87 -1.66 -7.60
C ALA A 61 -10.23 -0.83 -6.35
N GLY A 62 -9.22 -0.26 -5.69
CA GLY A 62 -9.41 0.55 -4.48
C GLY A 62 -9.36 -0.26 -3.16
N HIS A 63 -9.29 -1.58 -3.22
CA HIS A 63 -9.06 -2.41 -2.04
C HIS A 63 -7.58 -2.42 -1.66
N VAL A 64 -7.27 -2.58 -0.36
CA VAL A 64 -5.89 -2.74 0.11
C VAL A 64 -5.55 -4.20 0.32
N TYR A 65 -4.50 -4.67 -0.35
CA TYR A 65 -3.91 -5.98 -0.11
C TYR A 65 -2.77 -5.86 0.90
N VAL A 66 -2.94 -6.44 2.08
CA VAL A 66 -1.97 -6.40 3.17
C VAL A 66 -1.44 -7.80 3.47
N TYR A 67 -0.11 -7.95 3.43
CA TYR A 67 0.56 -9.19 3.79
C TYR A 67 1.67 -8.93 4.81
N THR A 68 2.10 -10.00 5.49
CA THR A 68 3.24 -9.94 6.40
C THR A 68 4.47 -10.55 5.74
N MET A 69 5.61 -9.86 5.82
CA MET A 69 6.93 -10.33 5.39
C MET A 69 7.96 -9.98 6.47
N HIS A 70 8.69 -10.98 6.95
CA HIS A 70 9.65 -10.86 8.05
C HIS A 70 9.09 -10.14 9.30
N GLY A 71 7.82 -10.34 9.62
CA GLY A 71 7.16 -9.70 10.77
C GLY A 71 6.69 -8.25 10.52
N HIS A 72 6.75 -7.76 9.29
CA HIS A 72 6.29 -6.44 8.90
C HIS A 72 5.07 -6.54 7.98
N ALA A 73 4.05 -5.72 8.22
CA ALA A 73 2.95 -5.54 7.28
C ALA A 73 3.42 -4.71 6.08
N CYS A 74 3.07 -5.13 4.87
CA CYS A 74 3.24 -4.39 3.62
C CYS A 74 1.87 -4.21 2.98
N MET A 75 1.53 -3.00 2.54
CA MET A 75 0.23 -2.69 1.94
C MET A 75 0.37 -2.36 0.46
N ASN A 76 -0.56 -2.86 -0.33
CA ASN A 76 -0.67 -2.60 -1.76
C ASN A 76 -2.06 -2.05 -2.05
N LEU A 77 -2.17 -1.12 -2.98
CA LEU A 77 -3.45 -0.67 -3.50
C LEU A 77 -3.80 -1.49 -4.76
N VAL A 78 -4.90 -2.24 -4.70
CA VAL A 78 -5.42 -3.02 -5.83
C VAL A 78 -5.95 -2.07 -6.90
N CYS A 79 -5.62 -2.35 -8.14
CA CYS A 79 -6.03 -1.55 -9.30
C CYS A 79 -6.26 -2.46 -10.52
N GLY A 80 -6.87 -1.92 -11.56
CA GLY A 80 -7.23 -2.67 -12.75
C GLY A 80 -8.60 -3.36 -12.64
N PRO A 81 -8.99 -4.12 -13.68
CA PRO A 81 -10.25 -4.85 -13.69
C PRO A 81 -10.25 -6.00 -12.68
N ALA A 82 -11.38 -6.19 -12.00
CA ALA A 82 -11.59 -7.33 -11.11
C ALA A 82 -11.39 -8.66 -11.85
N GLY A 83 -10.87 -9.66 -11.14
CA GLY A 83 -10.49 -10.96 -11.69
C GLY A 83 -9.10 -10.99 -12.31
N VAL A 84 -8.43 -9.84 -12.51
CA VAL A 84 -7.05 -9.77 -13.00
C VAL A 84 -6.18 -9.10 -11.96
N ALA A 85 -5.22 -9.84 -11.40
CA ALA A 85 -4.33 -9.28 -10.39
C ALA A 85 -3.50 -8.10 -10.94
N SER A 86 -3.57 -6.98 -10.24
CA SER A 86 -2.76 -5.78 -10.45
C SER A 86 -2.80 -4.94 -9.19
N ALA A 87 -1.63 -4.55 -8.69
CA ALA A 87 -1.54 -3.77 -7.46
C ALA A 87 -0.28 -2.92 -7.41
N VAL A 88 -0.33 -1.85 -6.64
CA VAL A 88 0.82 -0.98 -6.38
C VAL A 88 1.21 -1.07 -4.91
N LEU A 89 2.40 -1.58 -4.62
CA LEU A 89 3.00 -1.55 -3.29
C LEU A 89 3.33 -0.11 -2.90
N LEU A 90 2.85 0.32 -1.74
CA LEU A 90 3.24 1.60 -1.17
C LEU A 90 4.54 1.40 -0.37
N ARG A 91 5.64 1.94 -0.89
CA ARG A 91 6.98 1.67 -0.35
C ARG A 91 7.42 2.68 0.68
N ALA A 92 7.18 3.96 0.45
CA ALA A 92 7.59 4.99 1.40
C ALA A 92 6.76 6.26 1.27
N GLY A 93 6.83 7.09 2.31
CA GLY A 93 6.27 8.42 2.27
C GLY A 93 6.82 9.36 3.33
N GLU A 94 6.45 10.62 3.20
CA GLU A 94 6.72 11.72 4.12
C GLU A 94 5.48 11.93 5.02
N VAL A 95 5.66 11.91 6.34
CA VAL A 95 4.57 12.26 7.27
C VAL A 95 4.28 13.75 7.15
N VAL A 96 3.10 14.12 6.67
CA VAL A 96 2.68 15.53 6.45
C VAL A 96 1.66 16.01 7.48
N SER A 97 1.03 15.10 8.22
CA SER A 97 0.17 15.41 9.37
C SER A 97 0.13 14.22 10.34
N GLY A 98 -0.19 14.49 11.61
CA GLY A 98 -0.24 13.46 12.65
C GLY A 98 1.14 13.02 13.16
N LEU A 99 2.12 13.92 13.17
CA LEU A 99 3.52 13.58 13.50
C LEU A 99 3.68 12.94 14.88
N GLU A 100 3.00 13.47 15.91
CA GLU A 100 3.08 12.91 17.27
C GLU A 100 2.54 11.48 17.34
N GLU A 101 1.46 11.19 16.61
CA GLU A 101 0.90 9.84 16.52
C GLU A 101 1.81 8.90 15.72
N ALA A 102 2.45 9.39 14.66
CA ALA A 102 3.45 8.61 13.94
C ALA A 102 4.68 8.30 14.83
N ARG A 103 5.10 9.24 15.68
CA ARG A 103 6.18 9.07 16.67
C ARG A 103 5.78 8.11 17.78
N SER A 104 4.55 8.16 18.28
CA SER A 104 4.06 7.23 19.32
C SER A 104 4.12 5.78 18.83
N ARG A 105 3.80 5.55 17.55
CA ARG A 105 3.91 4.23 16.88
C ARG A 105 5.34 3.81 16.57
N ARG A 106 6.28 4.76 16.52
CA ARG A 106 7.70 4.54 16.16
C ARG A 106 8.65 5.37 17.04
N PRO A 107 8.74 5.06 18.34
CA PRO A 107 9.53 5.85 19.28
C PRO A 107 11.02 5.80 18.96
N GLY A 108 11.72 6.92 19.18
CA GLY A 108 13.17 7.04 18.98
C GLY A 108 13.63 7.11 17.51
N VAL A 109 12.71 7.13 16.55
CA VAL A 109 13.02 7.27 15.13
C VAL A 109 12.98 8.74 14.72
N ARG A 110 13.95 9.18 13.91
CA ARG A 110 13.94 10.53 13.30
C ARG A 110 12.71 10.68 12.40
N ASP A 111 12.08 11.86 12.41
CA ASP A 111 10.85 12.12 11.65
C ASP A 111 10.94 11.70 10.17
N ALA A 112 12.06 12.06 9.52
CA ALA A 112 12.33 11.71 8.12
C ALA A 112 12.37 10.19 7.84
N TRP A 113 12.48 9.35 8.87
CA TRP A 113 12.60 7.90 8.77
C TRP A 113 11.36 7.17 9.30
N LEU A 114 10.32 7.90 9.69
CA LEU A 114 9.08 7.31 10.22
C LEU A 114 8.39 6.40 9.19
N ALA A 115 8.34 6.81 7.92
CA ALA A 115 7.65 6.08 6.86
C ALA A 115 8.59 5.69 5.70
N ARG A 116 9.89 5.53 5.96
CA ARG A 116 10.87 5.09 4.94
C ARG A 116 10.93 3.57 4.86
N GLY A 117 10.28 2.98 3.86
CA GLY A 117 10.20 1.54 3.62
C GLY A 117 8.82 0.95 3.95
N PRO A 118 8.39 -0.14 3.30
CA PRO A 118 6.97 -0.55 3.27
C PRO A 118 6.46 -0.95 4.66
N GLY A 119 7.25 -1.72 5.40
CA GLY A 119 6.95 -2.04 6.80
C GLY A 119 6.92 -0.83 7.73
N ASN A 120 7.72 0.19 7.42
CA ASN A 120 7.79 1.40 8.22
C ASN A 120 6.60 2.31 7.96
N LEU A 121 6.21 2.46 6.70
CA LEU A 121 5.02 3.15 6.26
C LEU A 121 3.77 2.57 6.95
N CYS A 122 3.57 1.25 6.91
CA CYS A 122 2.45 0.59 7.58
C CYS A 122 2.45 0.87 9.09
N ARG A 123 3.60 0.80 9.77
CA ARG A 123 3.68 1.10 11.20
C ARG A 123 3.34 2.55 11.52
N ALA A 124 3.86 3.52 10.76
CA ALA A 124 3.53 4.93 10.95
C ALA A 124 2.02 5.19 10.77
N LEU A 125 1.40 4.53 9.80
CA LEU A 125 -0.03 4.62 9.53
C LEU A 125 -0.91 3.74 10.45
N GLY A 126 -0.32 2.90 11.28
CA GLY A 126 -1.05 1.96 12.12
C GLY A 126 -1.77 0.86 11.33
N VAL A 127 -1.28 0.53 10.13
CA VAL A 127 -1.80 -0.55 9.27
C VAL A 127 -1.24 -1.89 9.71
N THR A 128 -2.11 -2.89 9.80
CA THR A 128 -1.80 -4.26 10.21
C THR A 128 -2.38 -5.28 9.23
N ARG A 129 -2.07 -6.56 9.42
CA ARG A 129 -2.64 -7.64 8.59
C ARG A 129 -4.18 -7.71 8.64
N ALA A 130 -4.80 -7.17 9.70
CA ALA A 130 -6.25 -7.13 9.84
C ALA A 130 -6.93 -6.15 8.85
N ASP A 131 -6.16 -5.25 8.23
CA ASP A 131 -6.66 -4.28 7.25
C ASP A 131 -6.73 -4.86 5.82
N ASP A 132 -6.30 -6.10 5.61
CA ASP A 132 -6.36 -6.74 4.30
C ASP A 132 -7.80 -6.86 3.79
N GLY A 133 -8.03 -6.38 2.57
CA GLY A 133 -9.35 -6.31 1.97
C GLY A 133 -10.17 -5.08 2.36
N ALA A 134 -9.63 -4.15 3.18
CA ALA A 134 -10.31 -2.88 3.43
C ALA A 134 -10.41 -2.04 2.15
N GLU A 135 -11.44 -1.20 2.06
CA GLU A 135 -11.68 -0.31 0.93
C GLU A 135 -11.14 1.10 1.22
N LEU A 136 -10.49 1.72 0.24
CA LEU A 136 -10.01 3.08 0.35
C LEU A 136 -11.19 4.08 0.40
N GLY A 137 -11.31 4.81 1.51
CA GLY A 137 -12.34 5.84 1.69
C GLY A 137 -13.62 5.35 2.40
N ALA A 138 -13.64 4.11 2.86
CA ALA A 138 -14.68 3.56 3.73
C ALA A 138 -14.53 3.98 5.21
#